data_AF-A0A355IN16-F1
#
_entry.id   AF-A0A355IN16-F1
#
_cell.length_a   1.000
_cell.length_b   1.000
_cell.length_c   1.000
_cell.angle_alpha   90.00
_cell.angle_beta   90.00
_cell.angle_gamma   90.00
#
_symmetry.space_group_name_H-M   'P 1'
#
loop_
_entity.id
_entity.type
_entity.pdbx_description
1 polymer ?
#
loop_
_entity_poly.entity_id
_entity_poly.type
_entity_poly.pdbx_seq_one_letter_code
_entity_poly.pdbx_strand_id
1 'polypeptide(L)'
;MADIAVKLDQETPTNDIAYVSVLNGLTWRLAWWGRVNEGKAVFTDLCCGAVYLPMVRKDQKMVPAAYPCLLRKDKSLQLLKPDETQLRSVSLAQQDKFLLFRPGKKYMLYYWQNQWRPIGVKIAKGPDPLTFDRVPSNALLLLVPEYSEGKERPFTVDDTGKREWW
;
A
#
# COMPACT_ATOMS: atom_id res chain seq x y z
N MET A 1 -3.56 15.54 -11.67
CA MET A 1 -2.35 14.82 -12.11
C MET A 1 -1.13 15.47 -11.49
N ALA A 2 -0.09 14.70 -11.23
CA ALA A 2 1.23 15.18 -10.82
C ALA A 2 2.32 14.20 -11.25
N ASP A 3 3.53 14.72 -11.42
CA ASP A 3 4.71 13.92 -11.67
C ASP A 3 5.32 13.48 -10.34
N ILE A 4 5.88 12.28 -10.31
CA ILE A 4 6.64 11.79 -9.15
C ILE A 4 8.02 11.31 -9.59
N ALA A 5 9.03 11.66 -8.80
CA ALA A 5 10.39 11.17 -8.96
C ALA A 5 10.72 10.25 -7.78
N VAL A 6 11.06 9.00 -8.06
CA VAL A 6 11.29 7.98 -7.03
C VAL A 6 12.69 7.41 -7.17
N LYS A 7 13.47 7.43 -6.07
CA LYS A 7 14.73 6.70 -5.99
C LYS A 7 14.44 5.21 -5.93
N LEU A 8 15.07 4.44 -6.81
CA LEU A 8 14.96 2.99 -6.85
C LEU A 8 15.97 2.37 -5.89
N ASP A 9 15.55 1.32 -5.18
CA ASP A 9 16.39 0.52 -4.28
C ASP A 9 17.25 -0.47 -5.08
N GLN A 10 16.79 -0.88 -6.27
CA GLN A 10 17.53 -1.76 -7.16
C GLN A 10 18.37 -0.95 -8.16
N GLU A 11 19.62 -1.34 -8.36
CA GLU A 11 20.45 -0.79 -9.42
C GLU A 11 19.77 -0.99 -10.78
N THR A 12 19.40 0.13 -11.40
CA THR A 12 18.70 0.16 -12.68
C THR A 12 19.45 1.15 -13.57
N PRO A 13 19.92 0.75 -14.77
CA PRO A 13 20.72 1.61 -15.63
C PRO A 13 19.99 2.89 -16.04
N THR A 14 20.75 3.98 -16.20
CA THR A 14 20.23 5.19 -16.84
C THR A 14 19.70 4.88 -18.24
N ASN A 15 18.61 5.53 -18.64
CA ASN A 15 17.82 5.32 -19.86
C ASN A 15 16.98 4.02 -19.90
N ASP A 16 17.06 3.17 -18.89
CA ASP A 16 16.16 2.02 -18.76
C ASP A 16 14.75 2.46 -18.31
N ILE A 17 13.81 1.52 -18.31
CA ILE A 17 12.39 1.75 -18.00
C ILE A 17 12.03 1.17 -16.65
N ALA A 18 11.48 2.03 -15.79
CA ALA A 18 10.73 1.61 -14.62
C ALA A 18 9.23 1.74 -14.89
N TYR A 19 8.44 1.00 -14.13
CA TYR A 19 6.99 1.00 -14.20
C TYR A 19 6.41 1.40 -12.85
N VAL A 20 5.18 1.89 -12.84
CA VAL A 20 4.37 1.94 -11.62
C VAL A 20 3.16 1.05 -11.78
N SER A 21 2.76 0.47 -10.66
CA SER A 21 1.58 -0.38 -10.55
C SER A 21 0.60 0.17 -9.52
N VAL A 22 -0.68 -0.17 -9.69
CA VAL A 22 -1.74 0.12 -8.73
C VAL A 22 -2.31 -1.19 -8.20
N LEU A 23 -2.77 -1.21 -6.96
CA LEU A 23 -3.38 -2.41 -6.38
C LEU A 23 -4.80 -2.57 -6.92
N ASN A 24 -5.07 -3.67 -7.62
CA ASN A 24 -6.39 -3.99 -8.16
C ASN A 24 -6.62 -5.51 -8.16
N GLY A 25 -7.66 -5.98 -7.47
CA GLY A 25 -7.92 -7.41 -7.30
C GLY A 25 -6.86 -8.08 -6.42
N LEU A 26 -6.46 -7.42 -5.32
CA LEU A 26 -5.37 -7.82 -4.42
C LEU A 26 -4.00 -8.04 -5.09
N THR A 27 -3.85 -7.58 -6.33
CA THR A 27 -2.63 -7.75 -7.15
C THR A 27 -2.14 -6.40 -7.63
N TRP A 28 -0.81 -6.20 -7.62
CA TRP A 28 -0.19 -5.03 -8.22
C TRP A 28 -0.21 -5.15 -9.75
N ARG A 29 -0.97 -4.29 -10.43
CA ARG A 29 -1.11 -4.27 -11.89
C ARG A 29 -0.41 -3.05 -12.47
N LEU A 30 0.41 -3.26 -13.50
CA LEU A 30 1.10 -2.16 -14.19
C LEU A 30 0.08 -1.13 -14.70
N ALA A 31 0.39 0.15 -14.48
CA ALA A 31 -0.48 1.27 -14.82
C ALA A 31 0.22 2.32 -15.68
N TRP A 32 1.52 2.54 -15.44
CA TRP A 32 2.29 3.57 -16.14
C TRP A 32 3.78 3.23 -16.15
N TRP A 33 4.58 4.05 -16.83
CA TRP A 33 6.03 3.87 -16.95
C TRP A 33 6.78 5.21 -16.87
N GLY A 34 8.08 5.12 -16.66
CA GLY A 34 8.98 6.26 -16.51
C GLY A 34 10.41 5.88 -16.86
N ARG A 35 11.20 6.86 -17.32
CA ARG A 35 12.64 6.65 -17.57
C ARG A 35 13.42 6.74 -16.27
N VAL A 36 14.44 5.90 -16.17
CA VAL A 36 15.42 5.95 -15.08
C VAL A 36 16.57 6.86 -15.47
N ASN A 37 16.91 7.79 -14.57
CA ASN A 37 18.11 8.60 -14.65
C ASN A 37 18.80 8.60 -13.28
N GLU A 38 20.07 8.18 -13.24
CA GLU A 38 20.88 8.12 -12.01
C GLU A 38 20.17 7.40 -10.84
N GLY A 39 19.56 6.25 -11.14
CA GLY A 39 18.84 5.44 -10.15
C GLY A 39 17.51 6.05 -9.68
N LYS A 40 17.01 7.11 -10.32
CA LYS A 40 15.68 7.69 -10.06
C LYS A 40 14.77 7.50 -11.27
N ALA A 41 13.56 7.00 -11.04
CA ALA A 41 12.53 6.95 -12.06
C ALA A 41 11.60 8.17 -11.97
N VAL A 42 11.28 8.78 -13.10
CA VAL A 42 10.28 9.86 -13.18
C VAL A 42 9.03 9.34 -13.88
N PHE A 43 7.90 9.36 -13.19
CA PHE A 43 6.59 8.96 -13.70
C PHE A 43 5.74 10.22 -13.84
N THR A 44 5.38 10.56 -15.08
CA THR A 44 4.64 11.80 -15.36
C THR A 44 3.14 11.58 -15.34
N ASP A 45 2.38 12.63 -15.05
CA ASP A 45 0.92 12.67 -15.16
C ASP A 45 0.20 11.53 -14.42
N LEU A 46 0.58 11.24 -13.17
CA LEU A 46 -0.15 10.27 -12.35
C LEU A 46 -1.38 10.90 -11.68
N CYS A 47 -2.45 10.12 -11.54
CA CYS A 47 -3.64 10.51 -10.79
C CYS A 47 -3.30 10.71 -9.31
N CYS A 48 -3.73 11.83 -8.75
CA CYS A 48 -3.59 12.12 -7.32
C CYS A 48 -4.64 11.34 -6.50
N GLY A 49 -4.32 11.05 -5.24
CA GLY A 49 -5.18 10.31 -4.31
C GLY A 49 -5.10 8.79 -4.49
N ALA A 50 -3.91 8.27 -4.82
CA ALA A 50 -3.69 6.85 -5.07
C ALA A 50 -2.31 6.40 -4.55
N VAL A 51 -2.16 5.09 -4.34
CA VAL A 51 -0.88 4.46 -4.02
C VAL A 51 -0.34 3.76 -5.25
N TYR A 52 0.92 4.09 -5.58
CA TYR A 52 1.66 3.50 -6.68
C TYR A 52 2.81 2.65 -6.15
N LEU A 53 3.02 1.45 -6.68
CA LEU A 53 4.23 0.67 -6.39
C LEU A 53 5.17 0.73 -7.61
N PRO A 54 6.35 1.35 -7.50
CA PRO A 54 7.38 1.31 -8.51
C PRO A 54 7.94 -0.09 -8.70
N MET A 55 8.12 -0.49 -9.94
CA MET A 55 8.54 -1.82 -10.36
C MET A 55 9.59 -1.73 -11.47
N VAL A 56 10.50 -2.69 -11.53
CA VAL A 56 11.44 -2.87 -12.64
C VAL A 56 11.35 -4.29 -13.17
N ARG A 57 11.81 -4.51 -14.41
CA ARG A 57 11.89 -5.85 -14.99
C ARG A 57 13.24 -6.46 -14.66
N LYS A 58 13.24 -7.57 -13.92
CA LYS A 58 14.42 -8.38 -13.62
C LYS A 58 14.15 -9.83 -14.00
N ASP A 59 15.02 -10.42 -14.81
CA ASP A 59 14.89 -11.82 -15.27
C ASP A 59 13.49 -12.14 -15.84
N GLN A 60 12.99 -11.23 -16.69
CA GLN A 60 11.65 -11.28 -17.30
C GLN A 60 10.47 -11.20 -16.33
N LYS A 61 10.71 -10.92 -15.05
CA LYS A 61 9.68 -10.73 -14.01
C LYS A 61 9.62 -9.29 -13.55
N MET A 62 8.42 -8.85 -13.18
CA MET A 62 8.24 -7.56 -12.52
C MET A 62 8.53 -7.70 -11.04
N VAL A 63 9.44 -6.88 -10.52
CA VAL A 63 9.83 -6.87 -9.10
C VAL A 63 9.69 -5.46 -8.52
N PRO A 64 9.28 -5.31 -7.24
CA PRO A 64 9.25 -4.02 -6.56
C PRO A 64 10.62 -3.35 -6.56
N ALA A 65 10.67 -2.10 -7.01
CA ALA A 65 11.90 -1.33 -7.14
C ALA A 65 12.03 -0.23 -6.07
N ALA A 66 10.97 0.04 -5.32
CA ALA A 66 10.93 0.95 -4.19
C ALA A 66 9.73 0.62 -3.30
N TYR A 67 9.60 1.33 -2.17
CA TYR A 67 8.38 1.32 -1.35
C TYR A 67 7.18 1.92 -2.08
N PRO A 68 5.94 1.54 -1.69
CA PRO A 68 4.74 2.18 -2.23
C PRO A 68 4.76 3.70 -2.01
N CYS A 69 4.42 4.42 -3.06
CA CYS A 69 4.38 5.86 -3.14
C CYS A 69 2.92 6.31 -3.03
N LEU A 70 2.55 6.94 -1.92
CA LEU A 70 1.27 7.60 -1.75
C LEU A 70 1.34 9.01 -2.36
N LEU A 71 0.69 9.19 -3.50
CA LEU A 71 0.50 10.50 -4.11
C LEU A 71 -0.83 11.08 -3.65
N ARG A 72 -0.78 12.07 -2.76
CA ARG A 72 -1.98 12.68 -2.16
C ARG A 72 -2.67 13.66 -3.12
N LYS A 73 -3.90 14.05 -2.78
CA LYS A 73 -4.71 14.98 -3.59
C LYS A 73 -4.10 16.37 -3.73
N ASP A 74 -3.34 16.81 -2.73
CA ASP A 74 -2.57 18.05 -2.74
C ASP A 74 -1.24 17.94 -3.51
N LYS A 75 -1.00 16.80 -4.19
CA LYS A 75 0.22 16.47 -4.94
C LYS A 75 1.44 16.19 -4.07
N SER A 76 1.29 16.15 -2.75
CA SER A 76 2.38 15.69 -1.88
C SER A 76 2.62 14.20 -2.05
N LEU A 77 3.90 13.80 -1.99
CA LEU A 77 4.35 12.43 -2.15
C LEU A 77 4.90 11.90 -0.84
N GLN A 78 4.40 10.74 -0.41
CA GLN A 78 4.89 10.04 0.78
C GLN A 78 5.33 8.63 0.40
N LEU A 79 6.54 8.23 0.80
CA LEU A 79 6.98 6.84 0.72
C LEU A 79 6.48 6.06 1.93
N LEU A 80 5.70 5.02 1.69
CA LEU A 80 5.14 4.13 2.70
C LEU A 80 6.14 3.00 3.02
N LYS A 81 7.27 3.40 3.61
CA LYS A 81 8.26 2.50 4.20
C LYS A 81 7.84 2.22 5.64
N PRO A 82 7.41 0.99 5.98
CA PRO A 82 7.01 0.68 7.35
C PRO A 82 8.21 0.79 8.30
N ASP A 83 7.99 1.43 9.45
CA ASP A 83 8.98 1.46 10.53
C ASP A 83 8.69 0.32 11.52
N GLU A 84 9.44 -0.77 11.37
CA GLU A 84 9.30 -1.96 12.23
C GLU A 84 9.88 -1.77 13.64
N THR A 85 10.56 -0.65 13.90
CA THR A 85 11.03 -0.26 15.24
C THR A 85 9.97 0.53 16.02
N GLN A 86 9.07 1.21 15.30
CA GLN A 86 7.98 1.97 15.87
C GLN A 86 6.65 1.24 15.69
N LEU A 87 6.38 0.32 16.61
CA LEU A 87 5.17 -0.49 16.61
C LEU A 87 4.05 0.15 17.43
N ARG A 88 2.81 0.05 16.96
CA ARG A 88 1.64 0.60 17.65
C ARG A 88 0.40 -0.30 17.53
N SER A 89 -0.58 -0.04 18.39
CA SER A 89 -1.91 -0.63 18.27
C SER A 89 -2.78 0.20 17.33
N VAL A 90 -3.50 -0.47 16.43
CA VAL A 90 -4.44 0.17 15.50
C VAL A 90 -5.82 -0.46 15.69
N SER A 91 -6.81 0.37 15.98
CA SER A 91 -8.21 -0.03 16.10
C SER A 91 -8.95 0.32 14.81
N LEU A 92 -9.45 -0.70 14.13
CA LEU A 92 -10.21 -0.54 12.88
C LEU A 92 -11.70 -0.59 13.19
N ALA A 93 -12.37 0.56 13.15
CA ALA A 93 -13.83 0.63 13.23
C ALA A 93 -14.48 0.37 11.87
N GLN A 94 -15.76 0.02 11.88
CA GLN A 94 -16.57 -0.01 10.67
C GLN A 94 -16.66 1.39 10.05
N GLN A 95 -16.88 1.44 8.75
CA GLN A 95 -17.10 2.68 8.00
C GLN A 95 -17.96 2.36 6.80
N ASP A 96 -19.15 2.97 6.75
CA ASP A 96 -20.12 2.74 5.69
C ASP A 96 -19.50 2.85 4.30
N LYS A 97 -19.90 1.92 3.42
CA LYS A 97 -19.40 1.75 2.03
C LYS A 97 -17.95 1.28 1.90
N PHE A 98 -17.15 1.29 2.96
CA PHE A 98 -15.75 0.88 2.92
C PHE A 98 -15.49 -0.43 3.66
N LEU A 99 -15.97 -0.55 4.90
CA LEU A 99 -15.71 -1.69 5.76
C LEU A 99 -16.88 -1.95 6.71
N LEU A 100 -17.58 -3.07 6.51
CA LEU A 100 -18.60 -3.58 7.41
C LEU A 100 -18.17 -4.95 7.92
N PHE A 101 -18.23 -5.13 9.24
CA PHE A 101 -17.87 -6.41 9.85
C PHE A 101 -19.06 -7.38 9.84
N ARG A 102 -18.76 -8.64 9.53
CA ARG A 102 -19.70 -9.76 9.57
C ARG A 102 -19.40 -10.58 10.82
N PRO A 103 -20.34 -10.68 11.78
CA PRO A 103 -20.16 -11.49 12.98
C PRO A 103 -19.73 -12.93 12.65
N GLY A 104 -18.79 -13.45 13.44
CA GLY A 104 -18.22 -14.79 13.27
C GLY A 104 -17.18 -14.92 12.15
N LYS A 105 -16.93 -13.88 11.35
CA LYS A 105 -15.97 -13.93 10.24
C LYS A 105 -14.58 -13.48 10.65
N LYS A 106 -13.56 -14.13 10.07
CA LYS A 106 -12.15 -13.78 10.25
C LYS A 106 -11.73 -12.65 9.32
N TYR A 107 -10.90 -11.76 9.86
CA TYR A 107 -10.23 -10.67 9.15
C TYR A 107 -8.74 -10.73 9.44
N MET A 108 -7.93 -10.86 8.39
CA MET A 108 -6.48 -10.83 8.47
C MET A 108 -5.97 -9.44 8.08
N LEU A 109 -5.18 -8.82 8.94
CA LEU A 109 -4.50 -7.57 8.64
C LEU A 109 -3.11 -7.86 8.08
N TYR A 110 -2.75 -7.18 7.00
CA TYR A 110 -1.43 -7.22 6.38
C TYR A 110 -0.81 -5.82 6.36
N TYR A 111 0.52 -5.77 6.27
CA TYR A 111 1.26 -4.59 5.84
C TYR A 111 2.17 -4.93 4.66
N TRP A 112 2.51 -3.93 3.84
CA TRP A 112 3.45 -4.10 2.74
C TRP A 112 4.90 -3.89 3.18
N GLN A 113 5.74 -4.93 3.03
CA GLN A 113 7.20 -4.87 3.18
C GLN A 113 7.85 -5.80 2.16
N ASN A 114 8.04 -5.29 0.93
CA ASN A 114 8.39 -6.02 -0.30
C ASN A 114 7.38 -7.11 -0.75
N GLN A 115 6.52 -7.54 0.17
CA GLN A 115 5.40 -8.44 0.00
C GLN A 115 4.35 -8.12 1.07
N TRP A 116 3.12 -8.60 0.90
CA TRP A 116 2.11 -8.54 1.95
C TRP A 116 2.50 -9.47 3.11
N ARG A 117 2.84 -8.87 4.26
CA ARG A 117 3.20 -9.59 5.49
C ARG A 117 2.02 -9.58 6.46
N PRO A 118 1.63 -10.74 7.03
CA PRO A 118 0.53 -10.80 7.98
C PRO A 118 0.95 -10.15 9.30
N ILE A 119 0.03 -9.37 9.89
CA ILE A 119 0.14 -8.85 11.26
C ILE A 119 -0.59 -9.77 12.22
N GLY A 120 -1.83 -10.15 11.87
CA GLY A 120 -2.65 -11.01 12.71
C GLY A 120 -4.09 -11.13 12.23
N VAL A 121 -4.81 -12.05 12.85
CA VAL A 121 -6.21 -12.34 12.55
C VAL A 121 -7.11 -11.97 13.72
N LYS A 122 -8.29 -11.42 13.43
CA LYS A 122 -9.36 -11.19 14.42
C LYS A 122 -10.68 -11.73 13.89
N ILE A 123 -11.54 -12.18 14.81
CA ILE A 123 -12.90 -12.59 14.51
C ILE A 123 -13.82 -11.45 14.94
N ALA A 124 -14.61 -10.92 14.00
CA ALA A 124 -15.59 -9.92 14.35
C ALA A 124 -16.73 -10.54 15.17
N LYS A 125 -17.06 -9.94 16.30
CA LYS A 125 -18.21 -10.35 17.13
C LYS A 125 -19.47 -9.55 16.81
N GLY A 126 -19.33 -8.39 16.18
CA GLY A 126 -20.39 -7.40 16.00
C GLY A 126 -19.86 -6.11 15.36
N PRO A 127 -20.40 -4.94 15.75
CA PRO A 127 -19.94 -3.65 15.24
C PRO A 127 -18.63 -3.15 15.85
N ASP A 128 -18.18 -3.78 16.94
CA ASP A 128 -17.01 -3.36 17.68
C ASP A 128 -15.74 -3.30 16.81
N PRO A 129 -14.87 -2.30 17.03
CA PRO A 129 -13.60 -2.20 16.33
C PRO A 129 -12.72 -3.45 16.50
N LEU A 130 -11.98 -3.78 15.45
CA LEU A 130 -10.93 -4.81 15.51
C LEU A 130 -9.59 -4.15 15.83
N THR A 131 -9.04 -4.42 17.00
CA THR A 131 -7.72 -3.92 17.40
C THR A 131 -6.63 -4.91 17.07
N PHE A 132 -5.61 -4.43 16.35
CA PHE A 132 -4.40 -5.17 16.00
C PHE A 132 -3.21 -4.48 16.67
N ASP A 133 -2.41 -5.27 17.36
CA ASP A 133 -1.17 -4.81 17.99
C ASP A 133 0.00 -5.01 17.02
N ARG A 134 1.13 -4.37 17.36
CA ARG A 134 2.39 -4.52 16.62
C ARG A 134 2.29 -4.11 15.14
N VAL A 135 1.48 -3.11 14.83
CA VAL A 135 1.39 -2.53 13.48
C VAL A 135 2.55 -1.55 13.31
N PRO A 136 3.41 -1.71 12.28
CA PRO A 136 4.46 -0.73 11.98
C PRO A 136 3.87 0.64 11.62
N SER A 137 4.51 1.72 12.06
CA SER A 137 4.14 3.07 11.60
C SER A 137 4.52 3.27 10.12
N ASN A 138 3.94 4.27 9.47
CA ASN A 138 4.17 4.59 8.05
C ASN A 138 3.93 3.41 7.07
N ALA A 139 3.08 2.46 7.45
CA ALA A 139 2.80 1.26 6.67
C ALA A 139 1.58 1.43 5.74
N LEU A 140 1.67 0.85 4.54
CA LEU A 140 0.50 0.53 3.73
C LEU A 140 -0.15 -0.74 4.29
N LEU A 141 -1.42 -0.64 4.68
CA LEU A 141 -2.17 -1.73 5.31
C LEU A 141 -3.26 -2.26 4.39
N LEU A 142 -3.62 -3.53 4.58
CA LEU A 142 -4.70 -4.19 3.87
C LEU A 142 -5.41 -5.17 4.80
N LEU A 143 -6.73 -5.02 4.95
CA LEU A 143 -7.55 -5.89 5.78
C LEU A 143 -8.36 -6.82 4.87
N VAL A 144 -8.08 -8.12 4.92
CA VAL A 144 -8.71 -9.11 4.05
C VAL A 144 -9.60 -10.04 4.87
N PRO A 145 -10.92 -10.07 4.62
CA PRO A 145 -11.81 -11.05 5.24
C PRO A 145 -11.62 -12.44 4.63
N GLU A 146 -11.96 -13.49 5.38
CA GLU A 146 -11.94 -14.88 4.88
C GLU A 146 -12.90 -15.15 3.70
N TYR A 147 -13.85 -14.23 3.46
CA TYR A 147 -14.83 -14.28 2.37
C TYR A 147 -14.49 -13.28 1.25
N SER A 148 -13.23 -12.83 1.16
CA SER A 148 -12.78 -11.82 0.19
C SER A 148 -13.15 -12.18 -1.25
N GLU A 149 -13.60 -11.18 -2.00
CA GLU A 149 -13.78 -11.22 -3.46
C GLU A 149 -12.68 -10.41 -4.19
N GLY A 150 -11.61 -10.08 -3.48
CA GLY A 150 -10.51 -9.26 -3.97
C GLY A 150 -10.83 -7.77 -4.15
N LYS A 151 -11.91 -7.28 -3.53
CA LYS A 151 -12.40 -5.89 -3.64
C LYS A 151 -11.88 -4.97 -2.52
N GLU A 152 -11.05 -5.50 -1.63
CA GLU A 152 -10.51 -4.77 -0.50
C GLU A 152 -9.54 -3.69 -0.97
N ARG A 153 -9.62 -2.53 -0.33
CA ARG A 153 -8.77 -1.38 -0.65
C ARG A 153 -7.64 -1.27 0.37
N PRO A 154 -6.43 -0.89 -0.08
CA PRO A 154 -5.38 -0.58 0.85
C PRO A 154 -5.70 0.74 1.58
N PHE A 155 -5.12 0.90 2.75
CA PHE A 155 -5.31 2.09 3.56
C PHE A 155 -4.05 2.42 4.36
N THR A 156 -4.00 3.63 4.87
CA THR A 156 -2.99 4.07 5.85
C THR A 156 -3.70 4.51 7.12
N VAL A 157 -2.98 4.50 8.24
CA VAL A 157 -3.46 5.07 9.49
C VAL A 157 -2.40 6.05 9.98
N ASP A 158 -2.78 7.31 10.23
CA ASP A 158 -1.85 8.34 10.72
C ASP A 158 -1.60 8.22 12.23
N ASP A 159 -0.73 9.04 12.80
CA ASP A 159 -0.35 8.98 14.22
C ASP A 159 -1.48 9.31 15.19
N THR A 160 -2.58 9.90 14.71
CA THR A 160 -3.78 10.15 15.51
C THR A 160 -4.74 8.94 15.51
N GLY A 161 -4.45 7.92 14.71
CA GLY A 161 -5.31 6.76 14.51
C GLY A 161 -6.35 6.95 13.39
N LYS A 162 -6.32 8.07 12.66
CA LYS A 162 -7.24 8.31 11.55
C LYS A 162 -6.87 7.45 10.35
N ARG A 163 -7.85 6.72 9.82
CA ARG A 163 -7.72 5.86 8.64
C ARG A 163 -8.06 6.61 7.36
N GLU A 164 -7.25 6.41 6.32
CA GLU A 164 -7.48 6.91 4.96
C GLU A 164 -7.37 5.77 3.94
N TRP A 165 -8.37 5.62 3.08
CA TRP A 165 -8.44 4.58 2.05
C TRP A 165 -7.91 5.10 0.71
N TRP A 166 -7.27 4.22 -0.06
CA TRP A 166 -6.64 4.55 -1.34
C TRP A 166 -7.11 3.63 -2.47
#